data_AF-A0A244EDW3-F1
#
_entry.id   AF-A0A244EDW3-F1
#
_cell.length_a   1.000
_cell.length_b   1.000
_cell.length_c   1.000
_cell.angle_alpha   90.00
_cell.angle_beta   90.00
_cell.angle_gamma   90.00
#
_symmetry.space_group_name_H-M   'P 1'
#
loop_
_entity.id
_entity.type
_entity.pdbx_description
1 polymer ?
#
loop_
_entity_poly.entity_id
_entity_poly.type
_entity_poly.pdbx_seq_one_letter_code
_entity_poly.pdbx_strand_id
1 'polypeptide(L)' 'MVASVPARLARRMTRMAAVAPFDLPLELPLFDVRMLWHPRTDHSPAHEWLRALMVECAREA' A
#
# COMPACT_ATOMS: atom_id res chain seq x y z
N MET A 1 5.97 1.35 -23.95
CA MET A 1 6.85 1.38 -22.77
C MET A 1 6.22 0.55 -21.67
N VAL A 2 7.01 -0.06 -20.79
CA VAL A 2 6.53 -0.83 -19.64
C VAL A 2 7.23 -0.36 -18.37
N ALA A 3 6.58 -0.50 -17.23
CA ALA A 3 7.14 -0.17 -15.91
C ALA A 3 6.71 -1.23 -14.90
N SER A 4 7.61 -1.59 -13.98
CA SER A 4 7.28 -2.45 -12.85
C SER A 4 6.85 -1.59 -11.66
N VAL A 5 5.67 -1.87 -11.12
CA VAL A 5 5.06 -1.13 -10.02
C VAL A 5 4.30 -2.08 -9.10
N PRO A 6 4.01 -1.72 -7.83
CA PRO A 6 3.17 -2.53 -6.97
C PRO A 6 1.79 -2.78 -7.58
N ALA A 7 1.27 -4.01 -7.47
CA ALA A 7 0.01 -4.42 -8.10
C ALA A 7 -1.18 -3.49 -7.77
N ARG A 8 -1.24 -2.96 -6.54
CA ARG A 8 -2.29 -2.01 -6.14
C ARG A 8 -2.19 -0.67 -6.88
N LEU A 9 -0.98 -0.20 -7.18
CA LEU A 9 -0.78 0.99 -8.00
C LEU A 9 -1.16 0.72 -9.46
N ALA A 10 -0.74 -0.42 -10.02
CA ALA A 10 -1.09 -0.82 -11.38
C ALA A 10 -2.62 -0.81 -11.61
N ARG A 11 -3.39 -1.38 -10.67
CA ARG A 11 -4.87 -1.37 -10.71
C ARG A 11 -5.49 0.03 -10.62
N ARG A 12 -4.84 0.98 -9.95
CA ARG A 12 -5.34 2.37 -9.89
C ARG A 12 -5.04 3.14 -11.17
N MET A 13 -3.89 2.86 -11.81
CA MET A 13 -3.49 3.56 -13.03
C MET A 13 -4.43 3.28 -14.20
N THR A 14 -5.10 2.13 -14.26
CA THR A 14 -6.10 1.83 -15.30
C THR A 14 -7.27 2.81 -15.31
N ARG A 15 -7.53 3.50 -14.18
CA ARG A 15 -8.55 4.55 -14.06
C ARG A 15 -8.04 5.94 -14.45
N MET A 16 -6.72 6.13 -14.50
CA MET A 16 -6.07 7.44 -14.72
C MET A 16 -5.46 7.58 -16.12
N ALA A 17 -5.16 6.46 -16.78
CA ALA A 17 -4.55 6.43 -18.10
C ALA A 17 -4.94 5.15 -18.85
N ALA A 18 -4.80 5.18 -20.18
CA ALA A 18 -4.98 4.01 -21.04
C ALA A 18 -3.78 3.04 -20.90
N VAL A 19 -3.71 2.34 -19.77
CA VAL A 19 -2.68 1.34 -19.47
C VAL A 19 -3.33 0.01 -19.06
N ALA A 20 -2.67 -1.10 -19.40
CA ALA A 20 -3.11 -2.44 -19.05
C ALA A 20 -2.05 -3.13 -18.15
N PRO A 21 -2.43 -3.61 -16.95
CA PRO A 21 -1.56 -4.42 -16.12
C PRO A 21 -1.44 -5.84 -16.70
N PHE A 22 -0.27 -6.46 -16.48
CA PHE A 22 0.00 -7.84 -16.84
C PHE A 22 0.91 -8.44 -15.76
N ASP A 23 0.96 -9.78 -15.68
CA ASP A 23 1.79 -10.48 -14.70
C ASP A 23 3.27 -10.26 -14.98
N LEU A 24 4.05 -10.14 -13.91
CA LEU A 24 5.48 -9.95 -14.04
C LEU A 24 6.12 -11.19 -14.70
N PRO A 25 7.02 -11.02 -15.68
CA PRO A 25 7.65 -12.15 -16.37
C PRO A 25 8.76 -12.82 -15.54
N LEU A 26 8.83 -12.51 -14.25
CA LEU A 26 9.78 -13.07 -13.29
C LEU A 26 9.16 -13.13 -11.90
N GLU A 27 9.57 -14.13 -11.13
CA GLU A 27 9.22 -14.24 -9.72
C GLU A 27 9.98 -13.17 -8.91
N LEU A 28 9.24 -12.34 -8.19
CA LEU A 28 9.80 -11.35 -7.26
C LEU A 28 9.34 -11.66 -5.84
N PRO A 29 10.19 -11.42 -4.83
CA PRO A 29 9.76 -11.51 -3.44
C PRO A 29 8.65 -10.51 -3.16
N LEU A 30 7.69 -10.92 -2.34
CA LEU A 30 6.70 -10.00 -1.76
C LEU A 30 7.37 -9.10 -0.72
N PHE A 31 6.77 -7.94 -0.47
CA PHE A 31 7.24 -7.00 0.55
C PHE A 31 6.08 -6.54 1.44
N ASP A 32 6.40 -6.30 2.71
CA ASP A 32 5.46 -5.77 3.68
C ASP A 32 5.35 -4.25 3.57
N VAL A 33 4.12 -3.72 3.70
CA VAL A 33 3.90 -2.31 4.01
C VAL A 33 3.75 -2.20 5.53
N ARG A 34 4.70 -1.53 6.19
CA ARG A 34 4.73 -1.38 7.64
C ARG A 34 4.47 0.06 8.06
N MET A 35 3.81 0.19 9.20
CA MET A 35 3.65 1.46 9.89
C MET A 35 4.66 1.54 11.02
N LEU A 36 5.37 2.66 11.11
CA LEU A 36 6.42 2.90 12.09
C LEU A 36 6.04 4.12 12.93
N TRP A 37 6.27 4.06 14.23
CA TRP A 37 6.10 5.19 15.13
C TRP A 37 7.13 5.13 16.26
N HIS A 38 7.32 6.26 16.92
CA HIS A 38 8.25 6.38 18.04
C HIS A 38 7.60 5.84 19.34
N PRO A 39 8.34 5.15 20.24
CA PRO A 39 7.79 4.63 21.50
C PRO A 39 7.08 5.68 22.37
N ARG A 40 7.50 6.94 22.28
CA ARG A 40 6.85 8.09 22.95
C ARG A 40 5.36 8.24 22.62
N THR A 41 4.93 7.79 21.45
CA THR A 41 3.53 7.87 21.00
C THR A 41 2.84 6.51 20.94
N ASP A 42 3.42 5.50 21.60
CA ASP A 42 2.85 4.16 21.62
C ASP A 42 1.46 4.17 22.26
N HIS A 43 1.33 4.81 23.43
CA HIS A 43 0.08 4.92 24.19
C HIS A 43 -0.65 6.26 24.03
N SER A 44 -0.41 6.98 22.93
CA SER A 44 -1.17 8.21 22.64
C SER A 44 -2.53 7.83 22.05
N PRO A 45 -3.68 8.18 22.70
CA PRO A 45 -5.01 7.78 22.21
C PRO A 45 -5.30 8.27 20.78
N ALA A 46 -4.83 9.47 20.44
CA ALA A 46 -4.97 10.01 19.09
C ALA A 46 -4.17 9.19 18.06
N HIS A 47 -2.96 8.74 18.43
CA HIS A 47 -2.17 7.89 17.55
C HIS A 47 -2.77 6.49 17.45
N GLU A 48 -3.22 5.88 18.54
CA GLU A 48 -3.90 4.58 18.52
C GLU A 48 -5.10 4.59 17.58
N TRP A 49 -5.97 5.60 17.70
CA TRP A 49 -7.11 5.79 16.80
C TRP A 49 -6.66 5.92 15.34
N LEU A 50 -5.67 6.77 15.05
CA LEU A 50 -5.20 6.97 13.68
C LEU A 50 -4.60 5.69 13.10
N ARG A 51 -3.81 4.94 13.88
CA ARG A 51 -3.22 3.68 13.44
C ARG A 51 -4.31 2.65 13.12
N ALA A 52 -5.35 2.57 13.94
CA ALA A 52 -6.50 1.70 13.68
C ALA A 52 -7.23 2.09 12.38
N LEU A 53 -7.53 3.38 12.21
CA LEU A 53 -8.18 3.90 11.00
C LEU A 53 -7.34 3.63 9.73
N MET A 54 -6.03 3.84 9.79
CA MET A 54 -5.13 3.57 8.67
C MET A 54 -5.13 2.09 8.28
N VAL A 55 -5.22 1.16 9.25
CA VAL A 55 -5.34 -0.28 8.99
C VAL A 55 -6.67 -0.61 8.32
N GLU A 56 -7.77 -0.01 8.77
CA GLU A 56 -9.10 -0.17 8.17
C GLU A 56 -9.08 0.29 6.70
N CYS A 57 -8.67 1.53 6.43
CA CYS A 57 -8.58 2.06 5.06
C CYS A 57 -7.64 1.24 4.17
N ALA A 58 -6.56 0.69 4.72
CA ALA A 58 -5.62 -0.13 3.94
C ALA A 58 -6.18 -1.49 3.52
N ARG A 59 -7.15 -2.04 4.26
CA ARG A 59 -7.84 -3.30 3.94
C ARG A 59 -8.92 -3.12 2.87
N GLU A 60 -9.54 -1.95 2.80
CA GLU A 60 -10.57 -1.62 1.82
C GLU A 60 -10.00 -1.25 0.43
N ALA A 61 -8.68 -1.07 0.32
CA ALA A 61 -7.99 -0.47 -0.83
C ALA A 61 -7.17 -1.47 -1.69
#